data_AF-A0A5N7BYX4-F1
#
_entry.id   AF-A0A5N7BYX4-F1
#
_cell.length_a   1.000
_cell.length_b   1.000
_cell.length_c   1.000
_cell.angle_alpha   90.00
_cell.angle_beta   90.00
_cell.angle_gamma   90.00
#
_symmetry.space_group_name_H-M   'P 1'
#
loop_
_entity.id
_entity.type
_entity.pdbx_description
1 polymer ?
#
loop_
_entity_poly.entity_id
_entity_poly.type
_entity_poly.pdbx_seq_one_letter_code
_entity_poly.pdbx_strand_id
1 'polypeptide(L)'
;MLRTGLLPDHVNNDDETPADIQQVTVDICSDLLNSGGYMTHQALDWRHHPNVFNVGYHWNRCNGRQNDHLWEYYSIRLILKLADEKDLQDIDLPEELLPLIYKSRSYLVLLLRKGINLQPTEVSLIQACEANCEESLQLLLNTSGCCLGHLVLETAGKHRNPMIMKLVVQALAGRRKRLQILAESSLPEEVTYQLGVNLKLADLLGDAGFRDLDEEDKYKKSSLMELWYSSPPCSLNTFLEKVDWFITKGADLGRQKSGSSTTALHFLRNDVGKFLHSLESAVNGSSEMHQLNTKSKELMRKIPVDNTYDNCCCSCSLVGCSGLTRFLHGLFRIWPDEDVEELLRRLAIVLNSLAPSLEPEAEERLGPCVLRFLAFQKLEITHTCSHWTFEDKEVDAEEINEIHDEERELIIDLKQLLVLSSCGAASEEEISKVLETGVVLYE
;
A
#
# COMPACT_ATOMS: atom_id res chain seq x y z
N MET A 1 -31.78 10.34 33.43
CA MET A 1 -31.80 9.00 34.06
C MET A 1 -30.89 8.10 33.26
N LEU A 2 -29.72 7.79 33.81
CA LEU A 2 -28.92 6.57 33.66
C LEU A 2 -27.55 6.83 34.33
N ARG A 3 -27.48 6.49 35.62
CA ARG A 3 -26.25 6.18 36.35
C ARG A 3 -26.53 4.83 37.00
N THR A 4 -25.79 3.79 36.63
CA THR A 4 -25.71 2.54 37.38
C THR A 4 -24.24 2.21 37.51
N GLY A 5 -23.67 2.56 38.66
CA GLY A 5 -22.42 1.97 39.14
C GLY A 5 -22.68 0.56 39.65
N LEU A 6 -21.66 -0.28 39.57
CA LEU A 6 -21.67 -1.66 40.08
C LEU A 6 -21.97 -1.67 41.59
N LEU A 7 -22.85 -2.57 42.02
CA LEU A 7 -23.26 -2.73 43.41
C LEU A 7 -22.18 -3.47 44.24
N PRO A 8 -21.97 -3.13 45.53
CA PRO A 8 -20.79 -3.54 46.30
C PRO A 8 -20.77 -4.99 46.82
N ASP A 9 -21.84 -5.77 46.65
CA ASP A 9 -22.07 -6.97 47.47
C ASP A 9 -21.88 -8.31 46.73
N HIS A 10 -21.19 -8.33 45.57
CA HIS A 10 -20.94 -9.59 44.85
C HIS A 10 -19.60 -10.19 45.25
N VAL A 11 -19.65 -11.24 46.07
CA VAL A 11 -18.54 -12.15 46.39
C VAL A 11 -18.30 -13.13 45.24
N ASN A 12 -17.04 -13.54 45.03
CA ASN A 12 -16.68 -14.57 44.05
C ASN A 12 -17.00 -15.98 44.58
N ASN A 13 -16.70 -17.03 43.79
CA ASN A 13 -16.98 -18.43 44.16
C ASN A 13 -16.23 -18.92 45.41
N ASP A 14 -15.28 -18.13 45.94
CA ASP A 14 -14.49 -18.42 47.13
C ASP A 14 -14.88 -17.52 48.32
N ASP A 15 -16.05 -16.86 48.25
CA ASP A 15 -16.58 -15.90 49.23
C ASP A 15 -15.67 -14.67 49.46
N GLU A 16 -14.74 -14.36 48.56
CA GLU A 16 -13.87 -13.18 48.67
C GLU A 16 -14.56 -11.94 48.11
N THR A 17 -14.61 -10.86 48.90
CA THR A 17 -15.12 -9.59 48.40
C THR A 17 -14.08 -8.91 47.50
N PRO A 18 -14.49 -8.00 46.60
CA PRO A 18 -13.54 -7.21 45.80
C PRO A 18 -12.50 -6.47 46.65
N ALA A 19 -12.86 -6.08 47.88
CA ALA A 19 -11.96 -5.43 48.82
C ALA A 19 -10.91 -6.41 49.37
N ASP A 20 -11.28 -7.67 49.65
CA ASP A 20 -10.34 -8.70 50.12
C ASP A 20 -9.32 -9.06 49.02
N ILE A 21 -9.78 -9.18 47.77
CA ILE A 21 -8.91 -9.47 46.61
C ILE A 21 -7.93 -8.32 46.36
N GLN A 22 -8.39 -7.07 46.54
CA GLN A 22 -7.58 -5.88 46.39
C GLN A 22 -6.53 -5.78 47.52
N GLN A 23 -6.92 -6.04 48.78
CA GLN A 23 -6.01 -5.98 49.91
C GLN A 23 -4.92 -7.07 49.83
N VAL A 24 -5.27 -8.31 49.45
CA VAL A 24 -4.28 -9.38 49.24
C VAL A 24 -3.30 -9.04 48.13
N THR A 25 -3.75 -8.37 47.07
CA THR A 25 -2.88 -7.93 45.97
C THR A 25 -1.93 -6.81 46.42
N VAL A 26 -2.41 -5.89 47.27
CA VAL A 26 -1.58 -4.85 47.89
C VAL A 26 -0.56 -5.46 48.84
N ASP A 27 -0.95 -6.42 49.66
CA ASP A 27 -0.08 -7.08 50.64
C ASP A 27 1.04 -7.86 49.94
N ILE A 28 0.73 -8.61 48.88
CA ILE A 28 1.73 -9.33 48.07
C ILE A 28 2.71 -8.35 47.39
N CYS A 29 2.19 -7.24 46.85
CA CYS A 29 3.03 -6.20 46.24
C CYS A 29 3.95 -5.54 47.28
N SER A 30 3.43 -5.29 48.49
CA SER A 30 4.16 -4.66 49.59
C SER A 30 5.25 -5.60 50.13
N ASP A 31 4.96 -6.89 50.32
CA ASP A 31 5.92 -7.89 50.77
C ASP A 31 7.05 -8.11 49.75
N LEU A 32 6.74 -8.14 48.45
CA LEU A 32 7.75 -8.23 47.38
C LEU A 32 8.68 -7.01 47.35
N LEU A 33 8.14 -5.82 47.60
CA LEU A 33 8.93 -4.59 47.67
C LEU A 33 9.80 -4.54 48.93
N ASN A 34 9.25 -4.93 50.09
CA ASN A 34 9.96 -4.94 51.37
C ASN A 34 11.07 -6.01 51.42
N SER A 35 10.96 -7.07 50.62
CA SER A 35 12.00 -8.10 50.45
C SER A 35 13.02 -7.79 49.34
N GLY A 36 12.95 -6.60 48.72
CA GLY A 36 13.88 -6.18 47.67
C GLY A 36 13.70 -6.90 46.34
N GLY A 37 12.56 -7.57 46.13
CA GLY A 37 12.20 -8.24 44.89
C GLY A 37 11.66 -7.26 43.84
N TYR A 38 11.65 -7.70 42.57
CA TYR A 38 11.09 -6.94 41.45
C TYR A 38 9.83 -7.64 40.91
N MET A 39 8.78 -6.86 40.62
CA MET A 39 7.51 -7.36 40.11
C MET A 39 7.61 -7.73 38.62
N THR A 40 7.23 -8.97 38.26
CA THR A 40 7.05 -9.39 36.87
C THR A 40 5.57 -9.59 36.56
N HIS A 41 5.17 -9.43 35.30
CA HIS A 41 3.78 -9.64 34.87
C HIS A 41 3.25 -11.05 35.18
N GLN A 42 4.15 -12.05 35.27
CA GLN A 42 3.81 -13.44 35.54
C GLN A 42 3.30 -13.68 36.97
N ALA A 43 3.64 -12.82 37.93
CA ALA A 43 3.18 -12.93 39.32
C ALA A 43 1.69 -12.55 39.50
N LEU A 44 1.12 -11.78 38.55
CA LEU A 44 -0.28 -11.33 38.58
C LEU A 44 -1.18 -12.14 37.64
N ASP A 45 -0.62 -12.74 36.59
CA ASP A 45 -1.38 -13.44 35.54
C ASP A 45 -1.90 -14.84 35.97
N TRP A 46 -1.32 -15.42 37.04
CA TRP A 46 -1.58 -16.81 37.47
C TRP A 46 -2.94 -17.08 38.13
N ARG A 47 -3.81 -16.06 38.30
CA ARG A 47 -5.18 -16.27 38.83
C ARG A 47 -6.29 -16.21 37.77
N HIS A 48 -5.97 -16.00 36.49
CA HIS A 48 -6.98 -15.85 35.44
C HIS A 48 -7.10 -17.03 34.45
N HIS A 49 -6.34 -18.10 34.63
CA HIS A 49 -6.43 -19.28 33.77
C HIS A 49 -6.65 -20.59 34.55
N PRO A 50 -7.83 -21.22 34.46
CA PRO A 50 -7.99 -22.60 34.89
C PRO A 50 -7.20 -23.53 33.96
N ASN A 51 -6.13 -24.14 34.48
CA ASN A 51 -5.47 -25.37 34.00
C ASN A 51 -5.40 -25.61 32.47
N VAL A 52 -4.66 -24.78 31.71
CA VAL A 52 -4.20 -25.19 30.38
C VAL A 52 -2.71 -24.89 30.21
N PHE A 53 -1.93 -25.96 30.05
CA PHE A 53 -0.50 -25.93 29.79
C PHE A 53 -0.24 -25.45 28.35
N ASN A 54 0.35 -24.26 28.16
CA ASN A 54 0.67 -23.72 26.83
C ASN A 54 2.12 -24.03 26.44
N VAL A 55 2.29 -24.79 25.36
CA VAL A 55 3.57 -25.30 24.82
C VAL A 55 4.44 -24.19 24.19
N GLY A 56 3.90 -22.98 23.99
CA GLY A 56 4.64 -21.83 23.45
C GLY A 56 5.70 -21.22 24.38
N TYR A 57 5.81 -21.71 25.63
CA TYR A 57 6.68 -21.13 26.66
C TYR A 57 8.18 -21.45 26.51
N HIS A 58 8.58 -22.26 25.53
CA HIS A 58 9.97 -22.70 25.34
C HIS A 58 10.67 -22.16 24.09
N TRP A 59 10.25 -21.02 23.54
CA TRP A 59 11.07 -20.35 22.53
C TRP A 59 12.28 -19.64 23.15
N ASN A 60 13.30 -20.44 23.44
CA ASN A 60 14.64 -20.00 23.79
C ASN A 60 15.28 -19.21 22.63
N ARG A 61 16.04 -18.15 22.94
CA ARG A 61 17.17 -17.75 22.10
C ARG A 61 18.19 -18.88 22.12
N CYS A 62 18.77 -19.23 20.99
CA CYS A 62 19.77 -20.30 20.84
C CYS A 62 21.10 -20.10 21.61
N ASN A 63 21.20 -19.11 22.52
CA ASN A 63 22.45 -18.77 23.22
C ASN A 63 22.36 -18.76 24.75
N GLY A 64 21.24 -19.17 25.35
CA GLY A 64 21.15 -19.49 26.78
C GLY A 64 21.38 -18.35 27.78
N ARG A 65 21.28 -17.07 27.38
CA ARG A 65 21.35 -15.93 28.31
C ARG A 65 19.95 -15.34 28.58
N GLN A 66 19.67 -15.03 29.85
CA GLN A 66 18.45 -14.34 30.28
C GLN A 66 18.52 -12.84 29.93
N ASN A 67 17.40 -12.28 29.46
CA ASN A 67 17.28 -10.88 29.02
C ASN A 67 16.93 -9.95 30.19
N ASP A 68 17.89 -9.58 31.03
CA ASP A 68 17.64 -8.76 32.23
C ASP A 68 17.01 -7.38 31.91
N HIS A 69 17.19 -6.88 30.68
CA HIS A 69 16.73 -5.55 30.24
C HIS A 69 15.34 -5.54 29.58
N LEU A 70 14.81 -6.70 29.15
CA LEU A 70 13.41 -6.77 28.69
C LEU A 70 12.46 -6.67 29.89
N TRP A 71 12.88 -7.11 31.08
CA TRP A 71 12.02 -7.18 32.25
C TRP A 71 11.70 -5.79 32.84
N GLU A 72 12.65 -4.84 32.86
CA GLU A 72 12.38 -3.43 33.21
C GLU A 72 11.40 -2.75 32.24
N TYR A 73 11.43 -3.13 30.96
CA TYR A 73 10.60 -2.56 29.89
C TYR A 73 9.12 -2.94 30.02
N TYR A 74 8.82 -4.16 30.51
CA TYR A 74 7.45 -4.64 30.69
C TYR A 74 6.80 -4.17 31.99
N SER A 75 7.58 -3.86 33.03
CA SER A 75 7.06 -3.25 34.26
C SER A 75 6.47 -1.85 33.98
N ILE A 76 7.12 -1.06 33.12
CA ILE A 76 6.60 0.24 32.65
C ILE A 76 5.29 0.05 31.87
N ARG A 77 5.22 -0.97 31.01
CA ARG A 77 4.04 -1.29 30.21
C ARG A 77 2.85 -1.72 31.07
N LEU A 78 3.07 -2.48 32.15
CA LEU A 78 2.04 -2.87 33.11
C LEU A 78 1.51 -1.66 33.90
N ILE A 79 2.41 -0.78 34.36
CA ILE A 79 2.05 0.44 35.10
C ILE A 79 1.24 1.40 34.23
N LEU A 80 1.64 1.57 32.96
CA LEU A 80 0.91 2.42 32.02
C LEU A 80 -0.45 1.81 31.63
N LYS A 81 -0.55 0.49 31.51
CA LYS A 81 -1.80 -0.20 31.19
C LYS A 81 -2.80 -0.21 32.35
N LEU A 82 -2.32 -0.34 33.59
CA LEU A 82 -3.15 -0.18 34.80
C LEU A 82 -3.66 1.26 34.98
N ALA A 83 -2.92 2.25 34.49
CA ALA A 83 -3.36 3.65 34.49
C ALA A 83 -4.42 3.95 33.40
N ASP A 84 -4.48 3.14 32.34
CA ASP A 84 -5.28 3.40 31.13
C ASP A 84 -6.60 2.61 31.10
N GLU A 85 -6.68 1.43 31.72
CA GLU A 85 -7.87 0.54 31.64
C GLU A 85 -9.04 0.93 32.58
N LYS A 86 -8.88 1.87 33.52
CA LYS A 86 -10.00 2.44 34.29
C LYS A 86 -9.77 3.93 34.55
N ASP A 87 -10.75 4.77 34.21
CA ASP A 87 -10.77 6.22 34.49
C ASP A 87 -10.56 6.52 35.99
N LEU A 88 -9.29 6.59 36.42
CA LEU A 88 -8.82 6.74 37.79
C LEU A 88 -8.96 8.19 38.28
N GLN A 89 -10.20 8.68 38.45
CA GLN A 89 -10.45 9.83 39.32
C GLN A 89 -10.88 9.43 40.74
N ASP A 90 -11.28 8.18 40.99
CA ASP A 90 -11.89 7.78 42.27
C ASP A 90 -11.33 6.46 42.86
N ILE A 91 -10.05 6.12 42.65
CA ILE A 91 -9.38 5.13 43.50
C ILE A 91 -8.26 5.84 44.25
N ASP A 92 -8.35 5.84 45.58
CA ASP A 92 -7.22 6.18 46.47
C ASP A 92 -6.13 5.12 46.24
N LEU A 93 -5.20 5.43 45.34
CA LEU A 93 -3.99 4.65 45.18
C LEU A 93 -3.20 4.79 46.50
N PRO A 94 -2.72 3.68 47.10
CA PRO A 94 -1.85 3.77 48.27
C PRO A 94 -0.67 4.70 47.97
N GLU A 95 -0.39 5.66 48.86
CA GLU A 95 0.65 6.69 48.66
C GLU A 95 2.03 6.05 48.33
N GLU A 96 2.23 4.80 48.71
CA GLU A 96 3.42 3.98 48.49
C GLU A 96 3.69 3.66 47.01
N LEU A 97 2.66 3.69 46.14
CA LEU A 97 2.79 3.35 44.71
C LEU A 97 2.94 4.59 43.80
N LEU A 98 2.55 5.78 44.27
CA LEU A 98 2.69 7.04 43.53
C LEU A 98 4.14 7.34 43.07
N PRO A 99 5.20 7.04 43.85
CA PRO A 99 6.57 7.27 43.42
C PRO A 99 6.99 6.52 42.15
N LEU A 100 6.42 5.34 41.85
CA LEU A 100 6.81 4.52 40.68
C LEU A 100 6.33 5.13 39.35
N ILE A 101 5.12 5.69 39.33
CA ILE A 101 4.51 6.31 38.14
C ILE A 101 5.24 7.61 37.80
N TYR A 102 5.42 8.50 38.78
CA TYR A 102 6.14 9.75 38.60
C TYR A 102 7.61 9.53 38.24
N LYS A 103 8.25 8.51 38.81
CA LYS A 103 9.64 8.17 38.51
C LYS A 103 9.80 7.73 37.05
N SER A 104 8.88 6.97 36.45
CA SER A 104 9.03 6.53 35.04
C SER A 104 9.02 7.68 34.02
N ARG A 105 8.05 8.61 34.11
CA ARG A 105 7.93 9.77 33.22
C ARG A 105 9.06 10.78 33.44
N SER A 106 9.35 11.10 34.70
CA SER A 106 10.45 12.01 35.04
C SER A 106 11.81 11.41 34.71
N TYR A 107 11.98 10.10 34.80
CA TYR A 107 13.21 9.40 34.44
C TYR A 107 13.43 9.37 32.93
N LEU A 108 12.41 9.11 32.11
CA LEU A 108 12.55 9.17 30.65
C LEU A 108 12.95 10.59 30.19
N VAL A 109 12.29 11.62 30.72
CA VAL A 109 12.64 13.03 30.48
C VAL A 109 14.05 13.35 30.99
N LEU A 110 14.45 12.81 32.14
CA LEU A 110 15.79 13.00 32.70
C LEU A 110 16.87 12.32 31.85
N LEU A 111 16.65 11.08 31.36
CA LEU A 111 17.59 10.35 30.50
C LEU A 111 17.81 11.10 29.19
N LEU A 112 16.73 11.60 28.58
CA LEU A 112 16.78 12.40 27.35
C LEU A 112 17.47 13.76 27.59
N ARG A 113 17.20 14.43 28.73
CA ARG A 113 17.91 15.68 29.12
C ARG A 113 19.38 15.45 29.44
N LYS A 114 19.76 14.27 29.93
CA LYS A 114 21.15 13.90 30.24
C LYS A 114 21.96 13.54 28.99
N GLY A 115 21.38 13.63 27.79
CA GLY A 115 22.06 13.31 26.54
C GLY A 115 22.45 11.83 26.43
N ILE A 116 21.78 10.95 27.19
CA ILE A 116 21.96 9.52 27.02
C ILE A 116 21.40 9.19 25.64
N ASN A 117 22.29 8.68 24.78
CA ASN A 117 22.00 8.42 23.38
C ASN A 117 21.05 7.21 23.24
N LEU A 118 19.79 7.44 23.59
CA LEU A 118 18.68 6.60 23.17
C LEU A 118 18.54 6.87 21.68
N GLN A 119 19.26 6.14 20.84
CA GLN A 119 19.05 6.17 19.38
C GLN A 119 17.56 5.85 19.17
N PRO A 120 16.71 6.84 18.88
CA PRO A 120 15.28 6.63 18.97
C PRO A 120 14.91 5.74 17.78
N THR A 121 14.47 4.54 18.07
CA THR A 121 14.07 3.58 17.03
C THR A 121 12.70 3.95 16.49
N GLU A 122 12.35 3.48 15.29
CA GLU A 122 10.99 3.60 14.76
C GLU A 122 9.96 3.02 15.75
N VAL A 123 10.32 1.93 16.43
CA VAL A 123 9.51 1.29 17.48
C VAL A 123 9.19 2.24 18.63
N SER A 124 10.13 3.10 19.04
CA SER A 124 9.90 4.09 20.10
C SER A 124 8.88 5.15 19.70
N LEU A 125 8.85 5.56 18.42
CA LEU A 125 7.82 6.46 17.90
C LEU A 125 6.45 5.79 17.82
N ILE A 126 6.39 4.54 17.33
CA ILE A 126 5.15 3.75 17.29
C ILE A 126 4.55 3.66 18.70
N GLN A 127 5.38 3.34 19.69
CA GLN A 127 4.95 3.24 21.09
C GLN A 127 4.46 4.58 21.66
N ALA A 128 5.12 5.69 21.33
CA ALA A 128 4.65 7.02 21.75
C ALA A 128 3.31 7.39 21.11
N CYS A 129 3.08 6.99 19.85
CA CYS A 129 1.79 7.11 19.19
C CYS A 129 0.74 6.21 19.87
N GLU A 130 1.02 4.92 20.08
CA GLU A 130 0.15 3.96 20.77
C GLU A 130 -0.27 4.43 22.18
N ALA A 131 0.66 5.00 22.93
CA ALA A 131 0.42 5.56 24.26
C ALA A 131 -0.26 6.94 24.26
N ASN A 132 -0.63 7.47 23.08
CA ASN A 132 -1.24 8.80 22.91
C ASN A 132 -0.48 9.92 23.65
N CYS A 133 0.85 9.83 23.71
CA CYS A 133 1.69 10.73 24.50
C CYS A 133 2.37 11.78 23.60
N GLU A 134 1.72 12.93 23.44
CA GLU A 134 2.17 14.02 22.57
C GLU A 134 3.57 14.53 22.93
N GLU A 135 3.88 14.69 24.22
CA GLU A 135 5.17 15.24 24.65
C GLU A 135 6.32 14.27 24.41
N SER A 136 6.10 12.97 24.64
CA SER A 136 7.10 11.93 24.33
C SER A 136 7.32 11.85 22.82
N LEU A 137 6.25 11.87 22.04
CA LEU A 137 6.33 11.88 20.59
C LEU A 137 7.09 13.11 20.08
N GLN A 138 6.75 14.31 20.56
CA GLN A 138 7.43 15.54 20.17
C GLN A 138 8.93 15.51 20.52
N LEU A 139 9.29 14.98 21.70
CA LEU A 139 10.67 14.85 22.14
C LEU A 139 11.47 13.87 21.26
N LEU A 140 10.87 12.73 20.92
CA LEU A 140 11.48 11.73 20.03
C LEU A 140 11.63 12.27 18.60
N LEU A 141 10.62 12.98 18.07
CA LEU A 141 10.65 13.58 16.73
C LEU A 141 11.71 14.69 16.61
N ASN A 142 11.96 15.42 17.71
CA ASN A 142 12.99 16.46 17.80
C ASN A 142 14.41 15.90 17.96
N THR A 143 14.55 14.64 18.35
CA THR A 143 15.86 13.99 18.51
C THR A 143 16.38 13.57 17.13
N SER A 144 17.58 14.03 16.76
CA SER A 144 18.22 13.67 15.48
C SER A 144 18.49 12.16 15.40
N GLY A 145 18.27 11.57 14.23
CA GLY A 145 18.62 10.17 13.94
C GLY A 145 17.47 9.16 14.05
N CYS A 146 16.30 9.56 14.53
CA CYS A 146 15.14 8.67 14.52
C CYS A 146 14.62 8.42 13.10
N CYS A 147 14.35 7.18 12.70
CA CYS A 147 13.72 6.87 11.42
C CYS A 147 12.20 7.03 11.52
N LEU A 148 11.62 7.86 10.65
CA LEU A 148 10.16 7.98 10.48
C LEU A 148 9.77 7.10 9.28
N GLY A 149 9.43 5.84 9.53
CA GLY A 149 8.93 4.94 8.49
C GLY A 149 7.41 4.96 8.38
N HIS A 150 6.90 4.17 7.44
CA HIS A 150 5.46 4.09 7.14
C HIS A 150 4.61 3.60 8.31
N LEU A 151 5.17 2.76 9.20
CA LEU A 151 4.43 2.21 10.34
C LEU A 151 4.06 3.29 11.36
N VAL A 152 4.90 4.31 11.55
CA VAL A 152 4.59 5.43 12.46
C VAL A 152 3.40 6.24 11.94
N LEU A 153 3.33 6.46 10.62
CA LEU A 153 2.20 7.14 9.97
C LEU A 153 0.92 6.34 10.09
N GLU A 154 0.99 5.04 9.81
CA GLU A 154 -0.15 4.13 9.91
C GLU A 154 -0.69 4.09 11.34
N THR A 155 0.19 3.92 12.34
CA THR A 155 -0.17 3.93 13.76
C THR A 155 -0.77 5.27 14.17
N ALA A 156 -0.17 6.39 13.78
CA ALA A 156 -0.73 7.71 14.06
C ALA A 156 -2.11 7.93 13.41
N GLY A 157 -2.38 7.32 12.25
CA GLY A 157 -3.66 7.39 11.54
C GLY A 157 -4.80 6.62 12.20
N LYS A 158 -4.47 5.60 12.99
CA LYS A 158 -5.46 4.81 13.74
C LYS A 158 -5.96 5.52 15.02
N HIS A 159 -5.26 6.56 15.48
CA HIS A 159 -5.61 7.27 16.72
C HIS A 159 -6.68 8.34 16.53
N ARG A 160 -7.54 8.50 17.55
CA ARG A 160 -8.56 9.57 17.59
C ARG A 160 -7.97 10.94 17.93
N ASN A 161 -6.73 11.01 18.38
CA ASN A 161 -6.07 12.27 18.71
C ASN A 161 -5.48 12.91 17.44
N PRO A 162 -6.09 14.00 16.90
CA PRO A 162 -5.60 14.64 15.69
C PRO A 162 -4.21 15.28 15.88
N MET A 163 -3.80 15.54 17.12
CA MET A 163 -2.54 16.19 17.43
C MET A 163 -1.34 15.25 17.24
N ILE A 164 -1.50 13.95 17.52
CA ILE A 164 -0.49 12.92 17.22
C ILE A 164 -0.21 12.86 15.72
N MET A 165 -1.27 12.75 14.90
CA MET A 165 -1.15 12.78 13.44
C MET A 165 -0.48 14.07 12.96
N LYS A 166 -0.92 15.22 13.49
CA LYS A 166 -0.33 16.52 13.15
C LYS A 166 1.17 16.56 13.45
N LEU A 167 1.61 16.06 14.61
CA LEU A 167 3.03 16.03 14.98
C LEU A 167 3.85 15.14 14.03
N VAL A 168 3.36 13.95 13.69
CA VAL A 168 4.03 13.03 12.75
C VAL A 168 4.15 13.64 11.35
N VAL A 169 3.05 14.19 10.84
CA VAL A 169 3.01 14.85 9.51
C VAL A 169 3.92 16.07 9.48
N GLN A 170 3.90 16.91 10.52
CA GLN A 170 4.79 18.07 10.61
C GLN A 170 6.27 17.67 10.67
N ALA A 171 6.60 16.60 11.40
CA ALA A 171 7.98 16.12 11.46
C ALA A 171 8.46 15.53 10.12
N LEU A 172 7.59 14.80 9.41
CA LEU A 172 7.87 14.32 8.06
C LEU A 172 8.04 15.47 7.07
N ALA A 173 7.12 16.43 7.06
CA ALA A 173 7.21 17.62 6.23
C ALA A 173 8.49 18.41 6.52
N GLY A 174 8.84 18.57 7.80
CA GLY A 174 10.07 19.21 8.24
C GLY A 174 11.33 18.47 7.76
N ARG A 175 11.36 17.14 7.85
CA ARG A 175 12.48 16.32 7.34
C ARG A 175 12.58 16.39 5.82
N ARG A 176 11.45 16.31 5.11
CA ARG A 176 11.41 16.47 3.65
C ARG A 176 11.93 17.84 3.25
N LYS A 177 11.52 18.91 3.94
CA LYS A 177 12.03 20.27 3.69
C LYS A 177 13.53 20.39 3.98
N ARG A 178 14.04 19.75 5.04
CA ARG A 178 15.49 19.71 5.32
C ARG A 178 16.26 18.93 4.27
N LEU A 179 15.76 17.77 3.85
CA LEU A 179 16.34 16.99 2.76
C LEU A 179 16.30 17.75 1.45
N GLN A 180 15.22 18.48 1.18
CA GLN A 180 15.11 19.36 0.03
C GLN A 180 16.13 20.50 0.10
N ILE A 181 16.23 21.23 1.20
CA ILE A 181 17.24 22.28 1.38
C ILE A 181 18.65 21.70 1.28
N LEU A 182 18.90 20.53 1.87
CA LEU A 182 20.19 19.85 1.79
C LEU A 182 20.50 19.47 0.33
N ALA A 183 19.52 18.94 -0.39
CA ALA A 183 19.64 18.65 -1.81
C ALA A 183 19.89 19.93 -2.61
N GLU A 184 19.12 21.00 -2.40
CA GLU A 184 19.25 22.30 -3.11
C GLU A 184 20.57 23.01 -2.81
N SER A 185 21.14 22.81 -1.63
CA SER A 185 22.40 23.46 -1.20
C SER A 185 23.64 22.62 -1.49
N SER A 186 23.51 21.29 -1.52
CA SER A 186 24.64 20.36 -1.67
C SER A 186 24.72 19.75 -3.07
N LEU A 187 23.63 19.80 -3.83
CA LEU A 187 23.57 19.31 -5.19
C LEU A 187 23.44 20.54 -6.13
N PRO A 188 24.14 20.55 -7.27
CA PRO A 188 23.95 21.57 -8.30
C PRO A 188 22.46 21.71 -8.66
N GLU A 189 22.02 22.91 -9.06
CA GLU A 189 20.62 23.21 -9.39
C GLU A 189 20.04 22.26 -10.46
N GLU A 190 20.88 21.74 -11.34
CA GLU A 190 20.52 20.70 -12.31
C GLU A 190 20.19 19.34 -11.66
N VAL A 191 20.80 18.98 -10.54
CA VAL A 191 20.70 17.66 -9.89
C VAL A 191 19.46 17.55 -9.00
N THR A 192 18.99 18.66 -8.42
CA THR A 192 17.78 18.70 -7.58
C THR A 192 16.49 18.54 -8.37
N TYR A 193 16.39 19.13 -9.56
CA TYR A 193 15.29 18.86 -10.50
C TYR A 193 15.32 17.40 -11.00
N GLN A 194 16.52 16.80 -11.03
CA GLN A 194 16.74 15.46 -11.55
C GLN A 194 16.54 14.35 -10.51
N LEU A 195 16.54 14.53 -9.19
CA LEU A 195 16.54 13.38 -8.24
C LEU A 195 15.41 12.34 -8.39
N GLY A 196 14.26 12.69 -8.96
CA GLY A 196 13.21 11.72 -9.32
C GLY A 196 13.17 11.32 -10.80
N VAL A 197 14.10 11.85 -11.61
CA VAL A 197 14.18 11.77 -13.08
C VAL A 197 15.61 11.44 -13.57
N ASN A 198 16.60 11.30 -12.68
CA ASN A 198 18.01 11.37 -13.08
C ASN A 198 18.51 10.04 -13.63
N LEU A 199 18.33 9.85 -14.94
CA LEU A 199 18.98 8.75 -15.65
C LEU A 199 20.50 8.75 -15.47
N LYS A 200 21.14 9.91 -15.22
CA LYS A 200 22.58 9.98 -14.92
C LYS A 200 22.92 9.41 -13.54
N LEU A 201 22.07 9.62 -12.53
CA LEU A 201 22.28 8.97 -11.23
C LEU A 201 22.05 7.47 -11.35
N ALA A 202 21.03 7.06 -12.10
CA ALA A 202 20.77 5.66 -12.41
C ALA A 202 21.98 5.03 -13.13
N ASP A 203 22.58 5.74 -14.10
CA ASP A 203 23.84 5.33 -14.75
C ASP A 203 24.98 5.17 -13.74
N LEU A 204 25.20 6.14 -12.86
CA LEU A 204 26.24 6.05 -11.82
C LEU A 204 26.05 4.84 -10.89
N LEU A 205 24.80 4.53 -10.52
CA LEU A 205 24.47 3.34 -9.73
C LEU A 205 24.73 2.04 -10.52
N GLY A 206 24.31 1.99 -11.79
CA GLY A 206 24.59 0.87 -12.68
C GLY A 206 26.10 0.63 -12.86
N ASP A 207 26.86 1.71 -13.03
CA ASP A 207 28.32 1.68 -13.15
C ASP A 207 28.99 1.26 -11.84
N ALA A 208 28.42 1.63 -10.69
CA ALA A 208 28.85 1.19 -9.36
C ALA A 208 28.50 -0.28 -9.04
N GLY A 209 27.80 -0.98 -9.95
CA GLY A 209 27.51 -2.41 -9.83
C GLY A 209 26.08 -2.77 -9.41
N PHE A 210 25.19 -1.78 -9.24
CA PHE A 210 23.76 -2.03 -8.99
C PHE A 210 23.06 -2.43 -10.29
N ARG A 211 23.21 -3.69 -10.68
CA ARG A 211 22.74 -4.22 -11.98
C ARG A 211 21.52 -5.13 -11.88
N ASP A 212 21.12 -5.54 -10.68
CA ASP A 212 19.97 -6.42 -10.49
C ASP A 212 18.66 -5.62 -10.54
N LEU A 213 18.28 -5.20 -11.75
CA LEU A 213 17.06 -4.43 -11.99
C LEU A 213 15.79 -5.28 -11.84
N ASP A 214 15.98 -6.60 -11.93
CA ASP A 214 14.92 -7.58 -11.85
C ASP A 214 14.79 -8.20 -10.44
N GLU A 215 15.57 -7.74 -9.45
CA GLU A 215 15.38 -8.12 -8.05
C GLU A 215 13.93 -7.81 -7.63
N GLU A 216 13.29 -8.82 -7.03
CA GLU A 216 11.90 -8.72 -6.61
C GLU A 216 11.79 -8.14 -5.20
N ASP A 217 10.87 -7.20 -5.04
CA ASP A 217 10.53 -6.65 -3.74
C ASP A 217 9.65 -7.62 -2.90
N LYS A 218 9.20 -7.14 -1.73
CA LYS A 218 8.29 -7.90 -0.86
C LYS A 218 6.93 -8.23 -1.52
N TYR A 219 6.56 -7.52 -2.58
CA TYR A 219 5.36 -7.73 -3.38
C TYR A 219 5.60 -8.56 -4.65
N LYS A 220 6.80 -9.14 -4.77
CA LYS A 220 7.23 -9.98 -5.92
C LYS A 220 7.35 -9.22 -7.23
N LYS A 221 7.60 -7.92 -7.18
CA LYS A 221 7.71 -7.07 -8.36
C LYS A 221 9.13 -6.58 -8.55
N SER A 222 9.57 -6.52 -9.79
CA SER A 222 10.84 -5.88 -10.15
C SER A 222 10.73 -4.36 -10.15
N SER A 223 11.88 -3.68 -10.23
CA SER A 223 11.92 -2.21 -10.31
C SER A 223 11.11 -1.65 -11.49
N LEU A 224 11.12 -2.35 -12.64
CA LEU A 224 10.36 -1.94 -13.83
C LEU A 224 8.84 -2.10 -13.64
N MET A 225 8.40 -3.11 -12.87
CA MET A 225 6.98 -3.32 -12.56
C MET A 225 6.42 -2.29 -11.58
N GLU A 226 7.28 -1.62 -10.81
CA GLU A 226 6.94 -0.57 -9.84
C GLU A 226 7.25 0.85 -10.33
N LEU A 227 7.56 1.00 -11.63
CA LEU A 227 8.04 2.26 -12.18
C LEU A 227 7.04 3.41 -12.04
N TRP A 228 5.75 3.14 -12.18
CA TRP A 228 4.70 4.16 -12.01
C TRP A 228 4.63 4.73 -10.59
N TYR A 229 4.69 3.88 -9.57
CA TYR A 229 4.60 4.31 -8.17
C TYR A 229 5.88 4.96 -7.66
N SER A 230 7.03 4.56 -8.21
CA SER A 230 8.34 5.12 -7.87
C SER A 230 8.67 6.39 -8.66
N SER A 231 7.97 6.67 -9.75
CA SER A 231 8.18 7.89 -10.53
C SER A 231 7.40 9.06 -9.94
N PRO A 232 8.05 10.22 -9.68
CA PRO A 232 7.31 11.45 -9.42
C PRO A 232 6.47 11.82 -10.66
N PRO A 233 5.48 12.72 -10.49
CA PRO A 233 4.79 13.33 -11.63
C PRO A 233 5.81 13.87 -12.64
N CYS A 234 5.76 13.38 -13.88
CA CYS A 234 6.64 13.76 -14.98
C CYS A 234 5.87 13.69 -16.31
N SER A 235 6.46 14.14 -17.41
CA SER A 235 5.85 14.01 -18.74
C SER A 235 5.89 12.56 -19.25
N LEU A 236 5.07 12.22 -20.25
CA LEU A 236 5.03 10.89 -20.83
C LEU A 236 6.38 10.55 -21.46
N ASN A 237 6.99 11.52 -22.14
CA ASN A 237 8.32 11.36 -22.71
C ASN A 237 9.36 11.01 -21.64
N THR A 238 9.32 11.71 -20.50
CA THR A 238 10.24 11.44 -19.38
C THR A 238 10.01 10.05 -18.78
N PHE A 239 8.75 9.64 -18.63
CA PHE A 239 8.40 8.30 -18.16
C PHE A 239 8.97 7.23 -19.10
N LEU A 240 8.75 7.37 -20.41
CA LEU A 240 9.24 6.43 -21.42
C LEU A 240 10.77 6.42 -21.54
N GLU A 241 11.45 7.54 -21.32
CA GLU A 241 12.91 7.59 -21.26
C GLU A 241 13.46 6.77 -20.08
N LYS A 242 12.77 6.74 -18.94
CA LYS A 242 13.13 5.84 -17.83
C LYS A 242 12.93 4.38 -18.20
N VAL A 243 11.82 4.07 -18.87
CA VAL A 243 11.55 2.71 -19.35
C VAL A 243 12.65 2.25 -20.32
N ASP A 244 13.02 3.09 -21.29
CA ASP A 244 14.14 2.83 -22.21
C ASP A 244 15.45 2.61 -21.43
N TRP A 245 15.71 3.40 -20.38
CA TRP A 245 16.87 3.20 -19.53
C TRP A 245 16.87 1.82 -18.85
N PHE A 246 15.76 1.39 -18.24
CA PHE A 246 15.68 0.05 -17.64
C PHE A 246 15.94 -1.06 -18.68
N ILE A 247 15.32 -0.96 -19.85
CA ILE A 247 15.49 -1.92 -20.95
C ILE A 247 16.94 -1.96 -21.42
N THR A 248 17.57 -0.80 -21.64
CA THR A 248 18.96 -0.72 -22.11
C THR A 248 19.98 -1.20 -21.07
N LYS A 249 19.62 -1.19 -19.79
CA LYS A 249 20.42 -1.77 -18.70
C LYS A 249 20.14 -3.26 -18.46
N GLY A 250 19.24 -3.86 -19.24
CA GLY A 250 19.01 -5.30 -19.27
C GLY A 250 17.82 -5.77 -18.44
N ALA A 251 16.91 -4.88 -18.02
CA ALA A 251 15.66 -5.32 -17.39
C ALA A 251 14.84 -6.17 -18.36
N ASP A 252 14.36 -7.32 -17.90
CA ASP A 252 13.60 -8.26 -18.73
C ASP A 252 12.11 -7.90 -18.76
N LEU A 253 11.64 -7.42 -19.93
CA LEU A 253 10.22 -7.13 -20.18
C LEU A 253 9.33 -8.38 -20.09
N GLY A 254 9.89 -9.56 -20.38
CA GLY A 254 9.21 -10.85 -20.29
C GLY A 254 9.15 -11.42 -18.88
N ARG A 255 9.88 -10.82 -17.92
CA ARG A 255 9.93 -11.33 -16.54
C ARG A 255 8.53 -11.38 -15.95
N GLN A 256 8.15 -12.56 -15.48
CA GLN A 256 6.89 -12.78 -14.79
C GLN A 256 7.00 -12.40 -13.31
N LYS A 257 5.94 -11.82 -12.76
CA LYS A 257 5.78 -11.63 -11.31
C LYS A 257 5.67 -13.00 -10.65
N SER A 258 6.46 -13.28 -9.61
CA SER A 258 6.38 -14.60 -8.93
C SER A 258 4.96 -14.94 -8.51
N GLY A 259 4.49 -16.13 -8.93
CA GLY A 259 3.14 -16.62 -8.67
C GLY A 259 2.09 -16.23 -9.72
N SER A 260 2.44 -15.39 -10.70
CA SER A 260 1.48 -14.87 -11.68
C SER A 260 2.02 -14.97 -13.11
N SER A 261 1.13 -15.06 -14.11
CA SER A 261 1.51 -14.96 -15.53
C SER A 261 1.74 -13.51 -16.00
N THR A 262 1.52 -12.51 -15.13
CA THR A 262 1.77 -11.10 -15.47
C THR A 262 3.25 -10.87 -15.75
N THR A 263 3.57 -10.28 -16.90
CA THR A 263 4.96 -9.88 -17.21
C THR A 263 5.23 -8.42 -16.88
N ALA A 264 6.50 -8.01 -16.80
CA ALA A 264 6.89 -6.61 -16.63
C ALA A 264 6.30 -5.72 -17.74
N LEU A 265 6.21 -6.24 -18.98
CA LEU A 265 5.56 -5.56 -20.09
C LEU A 265 4.06 -5.30 -19.82
N HIS A 266 3.33 -6.23 -19.21
CA HIS A 266 1.92 -6.02 -18.83
C HIS A 266 1.76 -4.88 -17.80
N PHE A 267 2.68 -4.77 -16.82
CA PHE A 267 2.70 -3.66 -15.86
C PHE A 267 2.97 -2.33 -16.55
N LEU A 268 4.04 -2.27 -17.36
CA LEU A 268 4.42 -1.07 -18.10
C LEU A 268 3.27 -0.53 -18.96
N ARG A 269 2.60 -1.41 -19.72
CA ARG A 269 1.52 -1.01 -20.62
C ARG A 269 0.32 -0.45 -19.85
N ASN A 270 -0.02 -1.08 -18.73
CA ASN A 270 -1.04 -0.58 -17.81
C ASN A 270 -0.64 0.78 -17.21
N ASP A 271 0.62 0.98 -16.87
CA ASP A 271 1.10 2.26 -16.33
C ASP A 271 1.10 3.39 -17.36
N VAL A 272 1.37 3.10 -18.64
CA VAL A 272 1.17 4.07 -19.73
C VAL A 272 -0.32 4.41 -19.88
N GLY A 273 -1.22 3.43 -19.76
CA GLY A 273 -2.66 3.69 -19.74
C GLY A 273 -3.05 4.63 -18.60
N LYS A 274 -2.57 4.37 -17.37
CA LYS A 274 -2.79 5.24 -16.20
C LYS A 274 -2.24 6.64 -16.41
N PHE A 275 -1.07 6.77 -17.04
CA PHE A 275 -0.49 8.05 -17.39
C PHE A 275 -1.47 8.87 -18.22
N LEU A 276 -1.99 8.30 -19.31
CA LEU A 276 -2.92 8.97 -20.22
C LEU A 276 -4.28 9.25 -19.58
N HIS A 277 -4.75 8.38 -18.70
CA HIS A 277 -5.93 8.61 -17.87
C HIS A 277 -5.73 9.83 -16.96
N SER A 278 -4.55 9.99 -16.36
CA SER A 278 -4.25 11.12 -15.45
C SER A 278 -4.12 12.48 -16.13
N LEU A 279 -4.13 12.54 -17.46
CA LEU A 279 -4.11 13.81 -18.18
C LEU A 279 -5.42 14.57 -17.98
N GLU A 280 -5.34 15.89 -17.89
CA GLU A 280 -6.54 16.72 -17.70
C GLU A 280 -7.46 16.72 -18.93
N SER A 281 -6.89 16.55 -20.13
CA SER A 281 -7.64 16.54 -21.38
C SER A 281 -6.94 15.78 -22.52
N ALA A 282 -7.70 15.48 -23.57
CA ALA A 282 -7.27 14.92 -24.84
C ALA A 282 -6.35 15.89 -25.58
N VAL A 283 -6.53 17.20 -25.42
CA VAL A 283 -5.59 18.20 -25.94
C VAL A 283 -4.21 18.02 -25.32
N ASN A 284 -4.14 17.80 -24.00
CA ASN A 284 -2.89 17.49 -23.32
C ASN A 284 -2.32 16.15 -23.81
N GLY A 285 -3.17 15.13 -24.02
CA GLY A 285 -2.78 13.86 -24.63
C GLY A 285 -2.13 14.03 -26.01
N SER A 286 -2.73 14.83 -26.89
CA SER A 286 -2.15 15.15 -28.19
C SER A 286 -0.81 15.85 -28.05
N SER A 287 -0.72 16.86 -27.19
CA SER A 287 0.54 17.59 -26.93
C SER A 287 1.66 16.64 -26.47
N GLU A 288 1.38 15.77 -25.49
CA GLU A 288 2.34 14.77 -24.99
C GLU A 288 2.80 13.82 -26.11
N MET A 289 1.87 13.30 -26.92
CA MET A 289 2.19 12.41 -28.04
C MET A 289 3.08 13.09 -29.09
N HIS A 290 2.87 14.37 -29.37
CA HIS A 290 3.71 15.14 -30.29
C HIS A 290 5.11 15.38 -29.75
N GLN A 291 5.23 15.62 -28.43
CA GLN A 291 6.50 15.89 -27.74
C GLN A 291 7.36 14.64 -27.53
N LEU A 292 6.82 13.44 -27.75
CA LEU A 292 7.63 12.22 -27.65
C LEU A 292 8.82 12.26 -28.61
N ASN A 293 10.00 11.99 -28.07
CA ASN A 293 11.20 11.79 -28.86
C ASN A 293 11.08 10.50 -29.72
N THR A 294 11.98 10.29 -30.68
CA THR A 294 11.93 9.15 -31.60
C THR A 294 11.93 7.79 -30.87
N LYS A 295 12.76 7.62 -29.84
CA LYS A 295 12.85 6.37 -29.07
C LYS A 295 11.58 6.12 -28.27
N SER A 296 11.05 7.14 -27.62
CA SER A 296 9.79 7.08 -26.89
C SER A 296 8.61 6.71 -27.79
N LYS A 297 8.59 7.24 -29.04
CA LYS A 297 7.60 6.84 -30.06
C LYS A 297 7.76 5.37 -30.45
N GLU A 298 8.98 4.89 -30.66
CA GLU A 298 9.25 3.48 -30.96
C GLU A 298 8.80 2.56 -29.82
N LEU A 299 9.07 2.93 -28.57
CA LEU A 299 8.62 2.19 -27.40
C LEU A 299 7.09 2.19 -27.29
N MET A 300 6.44 3.33 -27.48
CA MET A 300 4.98 3.44 -27.51
C MET A 300 4.33 2.58 -28.60
N ARG A 301 4.98 2.39 -29.76
CA ARG A 301 4.47 1.50 -30.82
C ARG A 301 4.49 0.03 -30.41
N LYS A 302 5.44 -0.39 -29.58
CA LYS A 302 5.52 -1.78 -29.10
C LYS A 302 4.41 -2.13 -28.12
N ILE A 303 3.86 -1.13 -27.42
CA ILE A 303 2.79 -1.31 -26.43
C ILE A 303 1.56 -1.99 -27.03
N PRO A 304 0.91 -1.48 -28.09
CA PRO A 304 -0.27 -2.12 -28.66
C PRO A 304 0.01 -3.38 -29.49
N VAL A 305 1.22 -3.52 -30.05
CA VAL A 305 1.50 -4.50 -31.12
C VAL A 305 1.95 -5.86 -30.59
N ASP A 306 2.64 -5.89 -29.45
CA ASP A 306 3.24 -7.14 -28.99
C ASP A 306 2.18 -8.14 -28.49
N ASN A 307 2.39 -9.40 -28.91
CA ASN A 307 1.47 -10.53 -28.76
C ASN A 307 1.76 -11.35 -27.52
N THR A 308 2.39 -10.76 -26.50
CA THR A 308 2.44 -11.42 -25.20
C THR A 308 1.05 -11.41 -24.59
N TYR A 309 0.59 -12.61 -24.26
CA TYR A 309 -0.63 -12.87 -23.52
C TYR A 309 -0.24 -13.51 -22.20
N ASP A 310 -0.93 -13.13 -21.13
CA ASP A 310 -0.90 -13.88 -19.89
C ASP A 310 -1.85 -15.10 -19.94
N ASN A 311 -1.92 -15.89 -18.87
CA ASN A 311 -2.82 -17.04 -18.76
C ASN A 311 -4.20 -16.66 -18.19
N CYS A 312 -4.58 -15.38 -18.24
CA CYS A 312 -5.88 -14.92 -17.76
C CYS A 312 -7.01 -15.58 -18.56
N CYS A 313 -8.12 -15.90 -17.89
CA CYS A 313 -9.32 -16.45 -18.54
C CYS A 313 -10.49 -15.47 -18.56
N CYS A 314 -10.26 -14.19 -18.25
CA CYS A 314 -11.28 -13.15 -18.28
C CYS A 314 -11.86 -12.95 -19.67
N SER A 315 -13.20 -12.82 -19.72
CA SER A 315 -13.93 -12.58 -20.97
C SER A 315 -13.60 -11.23 -21.63
N CYS A 316 -12.85 -10.33 -20.98
CA CYS A 316 -12.39 -9.08 -21.60
C CYS A 316 -11.37 -9.29 -22.73
N SER A 317 -10.79 -10.50 -22.82
CA SER A 317 -9.92 -10.93 -23.92
C SER A 317 -10.30 -12.35 -24.38
N LEU A 318 -9.77 -12.80 -25.53
CA LEU A 318 -10.05 -14.12 -26.09
C LEU A 318 -9.01 -15.19 -25.73
N VAL A 319 -7.75 -14.79 -25.55
CA VAL A 319 -6.61 -15.72 -25.42
C VAL A 319 -5.70 -15.31 -24.25
N GLY A 320 -6.28 -14.73 -23.20
CA GLY A 320 -5.54 -14.06 -22.13
C GLY A 320 -5.41 -12.57 -22.35
N CYS A 321 -5.18 -11.82 -21.26
CA CYS A 321 -5.05 -10.39 -21.34
C CYS A 321 -3.78 -10.06 -22.11
N SER A 322 -3.95 -9.31 -23.20
CA SER A 322 -2.83 -8.84 -23.98
C SER A 322 -2.26 -7.58 -23.36
N GLY A 323 -1.11 -7.17 -23.87
CA GLY A 323 -0.62 -5.84 -23.62
C GLY A 323 -1.59 -4.69 -23.87
N LEU A 324 -2.28 -4.73 -25.00
CA LEU A 324 -3.29 -3.74 -25.34
C LEU A 324 -4.42 -3.75 -24.31
N THR A 325 -4.90 -4.93 -23.91
CA THR A 325 -5.92 -5.08 -22.86
C THR A 325 -5.46 -4.41 -21.57
N ARG A 326 -4.20 -4.61 -21.16
CA ARG A 326 -3.61 -3.97 -19.97
C ARG A 326 -3.47 -2.46 -20.11
N PHE A 327 -3.09 -1.97 -21.29
CA PHE A 327 -3.10 -0.54 -21.58
C PHE A 327 -4.50 0.07 -21.43
N LEU A 328 -5.53 -0.59 -21.98
CA LEU A 328 -6.92 -0.16 -21.86
C LEU A 328 -7.39 -0.18 -20.40
N HIS A 329 -7.04 -1.19 -19.61
CA HIS A 329 -7.30 -1.18 -18.16
C HIS A 329 -6.72 0.04 -17.44
N GLY A 330 -5.50 0.43 -17.78
CA GLY A 330 -4.89 1.63 -17.22
C GLY A 330 -5.62 2.90 -17.63
N LEU A 331 -6.06 2.98 -18.89
CA LEU A 331 -6.76 4.13 -19.45
C LEU A 331 -8.18 4.30 -18.92
N PHE A 332 -8.89 3.18 -18.68
CA PHE A 332 -10.29 3.12 -18.24
C PHE A 332 -10.40 2.63 -16.78
N ARG A 333 -9.48 3.06 -15.92
CA ARG A 333 -9.31 2.48 -14.57
C ARG A 333 -10.50 2.71 -13.62
N ILE A 334 -11.21 3.83 -13.75
CA ILE A 334 -12.32 4.22 -12.87
C ILE A 334 -13.50 4.57 -13.77
N TRP A 335 -14.53 3.71 -13.81
CA TRP A 335 -15.65 3.88 -14.72
C TRP A 335 -17.01 4.07 -14.02
N PRO A 336 -17.26 5.15 -13.25
CA PRO A 336 -18.67 5.53 -13.06
C PRO A 336 -19.04 6.96 -13.49
N ASP A 337 -18.13 7.93 -13.53
CA ASP A 337 -18.51 9.36 -13.72
C ASP A 337 -17.57 10.17 -14.63
N GLU A 338 -16.48 9.57 -15.14
CA GLU A 338 -15.60 10.28 -16.07
C GLU A 338 -16.21 10.36 -17.48
N ASP A 339 -15.87 11.43 -18.19
CA ASP A 339 -16.24 11.63 -19.59
C ASP A 339 -15.62 10.52 -20.46
N VAL A 340 -16.37 9.43 -20.65
CA VAL A 340 -15.95 8.28 -21.50
C VAL A 340 -15.60 8.77 -22.90
N GLU A 341 -16.30 9.78 -23.40
CA GLU A 341 -16.00 10.38 -24.70
C GLU A 341 -14.60 10.97 -24.70
N GLU A 342 -14.19 11.61 -23.60
CA GLU A 342 -12.83 12.14 -23.44
C GLU A 342 -11.76 11.03 -23.39
N LEU A 343 -12.02 9.92 -22.70
CA LEU A 343 -11.11 8.77 -22.70
C LEU A 343 -11.00 8.12 -24.08
N LEU A 344 -12.12 8.03 -24.82
CA LEU A 344 -12.14 7.57 -26.21
C LEU A 344 -11.38 8.51 -27.15
N ARG A 345 -11.50 9.84 -26.97
CA ARG A 345 -10.70 10.83 -27.71
C ARG A 345 -9.21 10.64 -27.45
N ARG A 346 -8.80 10.40 -26.20
CA ARG A 346 -7.40 10.10 -25.84
C ARG A 346 -6.92 8.82 -26.49
N LEU A 347 -7.71 7.75 -26.44
CA LEU A 347 -7.41 6.49 -27.12
C LEU A 347 -7.22 6.73 -28.63
N ALA A 348 -8.15 7.43 -29.27
CA ALA A 348 -8.08 7.75 -30.69
C ALA A 348 -6.83 8.55 -31.05
N ILE A 349 -6.43 9.54 -30.23
CA ILE A 349 -5.19 10.30 -30.41
C ILE A 349 -3.97 9.38 -30.39
N VAL A 350 -3.91 8.46 -29.43
CA VAL A 350 -2.80 7.50 -29.33
C VAL A 350 -2.78 6.59 -30.55
N LEU A 351 -3.92 5.97 -30.89
CA LEU A 351 -4.01 5.06 -32.02
C LEU A 351 -3.66 5.76 -33.33
N ASN A 352 -4.19 6.96 -33.60
CA ASN A 352 -3.87 7.74 -34.79
C ASN A 352 -2.40 8.16 -34.85
N SER A 353 -1.77 8.43 -33.70
CA SER A 353 -0.34 8.76 -33.65
C SER A 353 0.55 7.55 -33.93
N LEU A 354 0.07 6.34 -33.64
CA LEU A 354 0.81 5.09 -33.83
C LEU A 354 0.53 4.43 -35.18
N ALA A 355 -0.67 4.60 -35.74
CA ALA A 355 -1.17 3.94 -36.95
C ALA A 355 -0.21 3.99 -38.15
N PRO A 356 0.46 5.12 -38.49
CA PRO A 356 1.37 5.18 -39.64
C PRO A 356 2.59 4.26 -39.55
N SER A 357 2.80 3.59 -38.42
CA SER A 357 3.95 2.71 -38.16
C SER A 357 3.54 1.33 -37.66
N LEU A 358 2.25 1.00 -37.72
CA LEU A 358 1.77 -0.33 -37.40
C LEU A 358 1.85 -1.23 -38.64
N GLU A 359 2.20 -2.49 -38.43
CA GLU A 359 2.02 -3.50 -39.46
C GLU A 359 0.52 -3.73 -39.70
N PRO A 360 0.07 -4.02 -40.94
CA PRO A 360 -1.34 -4.24 -41.25
C PRO A 360 -2.00 -5.30 -40.35
N GLU A 361 -1.28 -6.39 -40.05
CA GLU A 361 -1.74 -7.46 -39.16
C GLU A 361 -1.94 -7.00 -37.72
N ALA A 362 -1.20 -5.99 -37.26
CA ALA A 362 -1.40 -5.40 -35.94
C ALA A 362 -2.62 -4.49 -35.93
N GLU A 363 -2.78 -3.68 -36.98
CA GLU A 363 -3.94 -2.79 -37.17
C GLU A 363 -5.26 -3.57 -37.20
N GLU A 364 -5.32 -4.67 -37.94
CA GLU A 364 -6.51 -5.55 -38.02
C GLU A 364 -6.91 -6.15 -36.65
N ARG A 365 -5.95 -6.32 -35.74
CA ARG A 365 -6.19 -6.92 -34.41
C ARG A 365 -6.57 -5.88 -33.35
N LEU A 366 -6.16 -4.63 -33.53
CA LEU A 366 -6.45 -3.55 -32.59
C LEU A 366 -7.95 -3.33 -32.43
N GLY A 367 -8.67 -3.21 -33.55
CA GLY A 367 -10.11 -2.93 -33.56
C GLY A 367 -10.92 -3.94 -32.74
N PRO A 368 -10.88 -5.24 -33.07
CA PRO A 368 -11.60 -6.27 -32.32
C PRO A 368 -11.25 -6.31 -30.83
N CYS A 369 -9.97 -6.12 -30.46
CA CYS A 369 -9.57 -6.10 -29.07
C CYS A 369 -10.10 -4.88 -28.30
N VAL A 370 -10.04 -3.68 -28.89
CA VAL A 370 -10.59 -2.45 -28.29
C VAL A 370 -12.10 -2.57 -28.14
N LEU A 371 -12.80 -2.99 -29.19
CA LEU A 371 -14.26 -3.17 -29.18
C LEU A 371 -14.69 -4.19 -28.13
N ARG A 372 -13.99 -5.33 -28.05
CA ARG A 372 -14.26 -6.35 -27.03
C ARG A 372 -14.11 -5.78 -25.62
N PHE A 373 -13.03 -5.05 -25.36
CA PHE A 373 -12.80 -4.46 -24.03
C PHE A 373 -13.88 -3.42 -23.67
N LEU A 374 -14.22 -2.53 -24.60
CA LEU A 374 -15.25 -1.51 -24.36
C LEU A 374 -16.63 -2.11 -24.17
N ALA A 375 -17.02 -3.09 -25.01
CA ALA A 375 -18.28 -3.80 -24.88
C ALA A 375 -18.35 -4.58 -23.57
N PHE A 376 -17.26 -5.26 -23.18
CA PHE A 376 -17.16 -5.97 -21.89
C PHE A 376 -17.45 -5.04 -20.71
N GLN A 377 -16.83 -3.85 -20.72
CA GLN A 377 -17.00 -2.87 -19.65
C GLN A 377 -18.40 -2.25 -19.66
N LYS A 378 -18.95 -1.96 -20.84
CA LYS A 378 -20.30 -1.41 -20.99
C LYS A 378 -21.40 -2.38 -20.53
N LEU A 379 -21.17 -3.68 -20.71
CA LEU A 379 -22.03 -4.75 -20.19
C LEU A 379 -21.83 -5.01 -18.69
N GLU A 380 -20.91 -4.27 -18.05
CA GLU A 380 -20.59 -4.39 -16.62
C GLU A 380 -20.21 -5.81 -16.19
N ILE A 381 -19.58 -6.58 -17.10
CA ILE A 381 -19.09 -7.93 -16.81
C ILE A 381 -17.94 -7.81 -15.81
N THR A 382 -17.94 -8.67 -14.79
CA THR A 382 -16.92 -8.65 -13.74
C THR A 382 -15.57 -9.11 -14.26
N HIS A 383 -14.52 -8.32 -14.01
CA HIS A 383 -13.17 -8.70 -14.40
C HIS A 383 -12.63 -9.82 -13.52
N THR A 384 -12.34 -10.97 -14.13
CA THR A 384 -11.62 -12.09 -13.50
C THR A 384 -10.11 -12.04 -13.79
N CYS A 385 -9.60 -10.87 -14.19
CA CYS A 385 -8.18 -10.68 -14.46
C CYS A 385 -7.35 -10.75 -13.17
N SER A 386 -6.32 -11.60 -13.14
CA SER A 386 -5.33 -11.72 -12.05
C SER A 386 -4.47 -10.46 -11.80
N HIS A 387 -4.84 -9.34 -12.40
CA HIS A 387 -4.02 -8.14 -12.54
C HIS A 387 -4.80 -6.88 -12.14
N TRP A 388 -6.00 -7.03 -11.57
CA TRP A 388 -6.77 -5.91 -11.06
C TRP A 388 -6.08 -5.28 -9.84
N THR A 389 -6.25 -3.97 -9.69
CA THR A 389 -5.26 -3.10 -9.04
C THR A 389 -5.32 -3.12 -7.51
N PHE A 390 -4.13 -3.17 -6.91
CA PHE A 390 -3.83 -2.97 -5.48
C PHE A 390 -4.23 -4.13 -4.56
N GLU A 391 -3.23 -4.94 -4.21
CA GLU A 391 -3.29 -5.87 -3.06
C GLU A 391 -4.31 -7.02 -3.16
N ASP A 392 -5.14 -7.03 -4.21
CA ASP A 392 -6.15 -8.04 -4.43
C ASP A 392 -5.50 -9.42 -4.59
N LYS A 393 -6.00 -10.33 -3.76
CA LYS A 393 -5.73 -11.76 -3.90
C LYS A 393 -6.04 -12.15 -5.33
N GLU A 394 -5.19 -12.99 -5.92
CA GLU A 394 -5.57 -13.64 -7.17
C GLU A 394 -6.94 -14.30 -6.98
N VAL A 395 -7.87 -13.96 -7.87
CA VAL A 395 -9.19 -14.59 -7.91
C VAL A 395 -8.94 -16.06 -8.18
N ASP A 396 -9.30 -16.91 -7.23
CA ASP A 396 -9.06 -18.34 -7.40
C ASP A 396 -9.96 -18.93 -8.50
N ALA A 397 -9.58 -20.10 -9.00
CA ALA A 397 -10.28 -20.70 -10.14
C ALA A 397 -11.74 -21.05 -9.83
N GLU A 398 -12.13 -21.24 -8.56
CA GLU A 398 -13.51 -21.53 -8.19
C GLU A 398 -14.37 -20.27 -8.34
N GLU A 399 -13.90 -19.15 -7.77
CA GLU A 399 -14.55 -17.83 -7.91
C GLU A 399 -14.66 -17.39 -9.38
N ILE A 400 -13.62 -17.62 -10.19
CA ILE A 400 -13.68 -17.31 -11.63
C ILE A 400 -14.78 -18.13 -12.34
N ASN A 401 -14.92 -19.41 -11.98
CA ASN A 401 -15.94 -20.27 -12.58
C ASN A 401 -17.35 -19.85 -12.14
N GLU A 402 -17.51 -19.42 -10.88
CA GLU A 402 -18.77 -18.89 -10.35
C GLU A 402 -19.19 -17.62 -11.11
N ILE A 403 -18.29 -16.62 -11.21
CA ILE A 403 -18.54 -15.39 -11.98
C ILE A 403 -18.92 -15.70 -13.44
N HIS A 404 -18.21 -16.64 -14.09
CA HIS A 404 -18.51 -17.00 -15.47
C HIS A 404 -19.86 -17.72 -15.65
N ASP A 405 -20.33 -18.47 -14.64
CA ASP A 405 -21.65 -19.10 -14.68
C ASP A 405 -22.77 -18.09 -14.41
N GLU A 406 -22.57 -17.21 -13.42
CA GLU A 406 -23.52 -16.14 -13.07
C GLU A 406 -23.70 -15.13 -14.20
N GLU A 407 -22.61 -14.71 -14.85
CA GLU A 407 -22.62 -13.70 -15.93
C GLU A 407 -22.65 -14.33 -17.33
N ARG A 408 -23.00 -15.62 -17.43
CA ARG A 408 -22.95 -16.40 -18.68
C ARG A 408 -23.70 -15.75 -19.84
N GLU A 409 -24.90 -15.22 -19.58
CA GLU A 409 -25.73 -14.59 -20.62
C GLU A 409 -25.09 -13.29 -21.14
N LEU A 410 -24.51 -12.45 -20.27
CA LEU A 410 -23.77 -11.25 -20.67
C LEU A 410 -22.53 -11.60 -21.49
N ILE A 411 -21.84 -12.68 -21.14
CA ILE A 411 -20.68 -13.19 -21.90
C ILE A 411 -21.12 -13.69 -23.29
N ILE A 412 -22.32 -14.27 -23.42
CA ILE A 412 -22.90 -14.66 -24.71
C ILE A 412 -23.21 -13.40 -25.55
N ASP A 413 -23.85 -12.38 -24.96
CA ASP A 413 -24.15 -11.12 -25.62
C ASP A 413 -22.87 -10.43 -26.12
N LEU A 414 -21.82 -10.39 -25.30
CA LEU A 414 -20.50 -9.88 -25.70
C LEU A 414 -19.95 -10.60 -26.93
N LYS A 415 -20.09 -11.93 -27.01
CA LYS A 415 -19.62 -12.72 -28.16
C LYS A 415 -20.43 -12.41 -29.41
N GLN A 416 -21.76 -12.30 -29.29
CA GLN A 416 -22.64 -12.01 -30.42
C GLN A 416 -22.40 -10.61 -30.99
N LEU A 417 -22.23 -9.61 -30.13
CA LEU A 417 -21.87 -8.23 -30.51
C LEU A 417 -20.61 -8.16 -31.40
N LEU A 418 -19.59 -8.94 -31.05
CA LEU A 418 -18.33 -8.97 -31.80
C LEU A 418 -18.44 -9.73 -33.12
N VAL A 419 -19.26 -10.78 -33.20
CA VAL A 419 -19.53 -11.49 -34.47
C VAL A 419 -20.20 -10.54 -35.46
N LEU A 420 -21.22 -9.78 -35.03
CA LEU A 420 -21.92 -8.81 -35.87
C LEU A 420 -20.98 -7.72 -36.39
N SER A 421 -20.05 -7.25 -35.55
CA SER A 421 -19.05 -6.25 -35.91
C SER A 421 -18.04 -6.78 -36.95
N SER A 422 -17.61 -8.04 -36.84
CA SER A 422 -16.61 -8.64 -37.73
C SER A 422 -17.12 -8.97 -39.13
N CYS A 423 -18.43 -9.18 -39.30
CA CYS A 423 -19.02 -9.53 -40.59
C CYS A 423 -19.26 -8.32 -41.52
N GLY A 424 -18.89 -7.10 -41.10
CA GLY A 424 -19.25 -5.87 -41.80
C GLY A 424 -20.76 -5.64 -41.91
N ALA A 425 -21.54 -6.39 -41.13
CA ALA A 425 -22.99 -6.36 -41.11
C ALA A 425 -23.52 -5.26 -40.18
N ALA A 426 -22.72 -4.84 -39.20
CA ALA A 426 -23.04 -3.72 -38.32
C ALA A 426 -22.68 -2.39 -39.01
N SER A 427 -23.68 -1.54 -39.17
CA SER A 427 -23.48 -0.13 -39.48
C SER A 427 -22.76 0.58 -38.31
N GLU A 428 -22.03 1.68 -38.58
CA GLU A 428 -21.48 2.55 -37.52
C GLU A 428 -22.57 2.96 -36.51
N GLU A 429 -23.80 3.11 -36.97
CA GLU A 429 -24.96 3.46 -36.16
C GLU A 429 -25.34 2.36 -35.16
N GLU A 430 -25.22 1.08 -35.53
CA GLU A 430 -25.45 -0.05 -34.61
C GLU A 430 -24.35 -0.17 -33.55
N ILE A 431 -23.08 0.07 -33.93
CA ILE A 431 -21.97 0.08 -32.97
C ILE A 431 -22.13 1.24 -31.99
N SER A 432 -22.45 2.45 -32.49
CA SER A 432 -22.72 3.62 -31.62
C SER A 432 -23.89 3.35 -30.70
N LYS A 433 -24.99 2.78 -31.22
CA LYS A 433 -26.18 2.46 -30.43
C LYS A 433 -25.90 1.43 -29.35
N VAL A 434 -25.11 0.40 -29.62
CA VAL A 434 -24.67 -0.58 -28.61
C VAL A 434 -23.83 0.08 -27.53
N LEU A 435 -22.88 0.94 -27.90
CA LEU A 435 -22.05 1.68 -26.94
C LEU A 435 -22.86 2.68 -26.10
N GLU A 436 -23.89 3.29 -26.69
CA GLU A 436 -24.78 4.23 -26.02
C GLU A 436 -25.78 3.53 -25.08
N THR A 437 -26.51 2.52 -25.58
CA THR A 437 -27.64 1.91 -24.85
C THR A 437 -27.24 0.73 -23.99
N GLY A 438 -26.12 0.05 -24.28
CA GLY A 438 -25.73 -1.19 -23.59
C GLY A 438 -26.68 -2.37 -23.81
N VAL A 439 -27.67 -2.25 -24.71
CA VAL A 439 -28.69 -3.29 -24.95
C VAL A 439 -28.77 -3.59 -26.44
N VAL A 440 -28.58 -4.86 -26.79
CA VAL A 440 -28.93 -5.40 -28.11
C VAL A 440 -30.44 -5.61 -28.14
N LEU A 441 -31.16 -4.76 -28.88
CA LEU A 441 -32.57 -5.00 -29.15
C LEU A 441 -32.67 -6.10 -30.20
N TYR A 442 -33.06 -7.31 -29.78
CA TYR A 442 -33.52 -8.35 -30.69
C TYR A 442 -34.90 -7.96 -31.22
N GLU A 443 -35.02 -7.72 -32.54
CA GLU A 443 -36.32 -7.70 -33.25
C GLU A 443 -36.72 -9.10 -33.72
#